data_AF-A0A949XWF2-F1
#
_entry.id   AF-A0A949XWF2-F1
#
_cell.length_a   1.000
_cell.length_b   1.000
_cell.length_c   1.000
_cell.angle_alpha   90.00
_cell.angle_beta   90.00
_cell.angle_gamma   90.00
#
_symmetry.space_group_name_H-M   'P 1'
#
loop_
_entity.id
_entity.type
_entity.pdbx_description
1 polymer ?
#
loop_
_entity_poly.entity_id
_entity_poly.type
_entity_poly.pdbx_seq_one_letter_code
_entity_poly.pdbx_strand_id
1 'polypeptide(L)'
;MWERLPVEARKTLLRTLVAGVNLSRDETGVVRIRVAWRGGLVSERSIGVPIVTIRDTERERSVMARIRNLVDTGQDDAAIAEHLNREGYRPCRGTAFTPGIVVKLRRRRQILKGLERLRRGERPPGYTGREMAGLIGIDPSWIFRKINRGQILLEKDARYGCSLFPKTRSTVDQMKKLKSGKVLQVSFP
;
A
#
# COMPACT_ATOMS: atom_id res chain seq x y z
N MET A 1 5.69 32.75 -38.09
CA MET A 1 6.60 33.87 -37.72
C MET A 1 7.48 33.53 -36.52
N TRP A 2 6.91 33.02 -35.42
CA TRP A 2 7.66 32.67 -34.20
C TRP A 2 8.81 31.67 -34.41
N GLU A 3 8.61 30.61 -35.19
CA GLU A 3 9.64 29.58 -35.45
C GLU A 3 10.82 30.06 -36.30
N ARG A 4 10.67 31.20 -36.99
CA ARG A 4 11.71 31.78 -37.87
C ARG A 4 12.62 32.79 -37.15
N LEU A 5 12.34 33.09 -35.89
CA LEU A 5 13.10 34.07 -35.11
C LEU A 5 14.33 33.41 -34.43
N PRO A 6 15.50 34.06 -34.45
CA PRO A 6 16.64 33.66 -33.63
C PRO A 6 16.26 33.56 -32.15
N VAL A 7 16.92 32.68 -31.40
CA VAL A 7 16.63 32.46 -29.96
C VAL A 7 16.73 33.77 -29.17
N GLU A 8 17.72 34.62 -29.47
CA GLU A 8 17.89 35.90 -28.79
C GLU A 8 16.77 36.90 -29.10
N ALA A 9 16.31 36.96 -30.35
CA ALA A 9 15.15 37.79 -30.72
C ALA A 9 13.87 37.33 -30.00
N ARG A 10 13.65 36.01 -29.90
CA ARG A 10 12.52 35.44 -29.14
C ARG A 10 12.58 35.79 -27.66
N LYS A 11 13.76 35.68 -27.03
CA LYS A 11 13.94 36.07 -25.62
C LYS A 11 13.69 37.56 -25.41
N THR A 12 14.21 38.42 -26.29
CA THR A 12 14.00 39.87 -26.21
C THR A 12 12.52 40.24 -26.32
N LEU A 13 11.79 39.64 -27.27
CA LEU A 13 10.35 39.85 -27.40
C LEU A 13 9.57 39.36 -26.17
N LEU A 14 9.93 38.20 -25.61
CA LEU A 14 9.28 37.73 -24.38
C LEU A 14 9.51 38.68 -23.19
N ARG A 15 10.72 39.25 -23.06
CA ARG A 15 11.01 40.22 -22.00
C ARG A 15 10.20 41.51 -22.11
N THR A 16 9.81 41.94 -23.31
CA THR A 16 8.96 43.13 -23.48
C THR A 16 7.49 42.83 -23.20
N LEU A 17 7.03 41.61 -23.50
CA LEU A 17 5.63 41.21 -23.34
C LEU A 17 5.28 40.74 -21.93
N VAL A 18 6.22 40.13 -21.21
CA VAL A 18 6.00 39.66 -19.84
C VAL A 18 6.07 40.86 -18.89
N ALA A 19 4.97 41.13 -18.19
CA ALA A 19 4.91 42.13 -17.13
C ALA A 19 5.47 41.59 -15.81
N GLY A 20 5.25 40.30 -15.53
CA GLY A 20 5.76 39.64 -14.33
C GLY A 20 5.49 38.14 -14.32
N VAL A 21 6.23 37.42 -13.48
CA VAL A 21 6.04 35.99 -13.25
C VAL A 21 5.88 35.77 -11.74
N ASN A 22 4.70 35.30 -11.34
CA ASN A 22 4.40 34.95 -9.96
C ASN A 22 4.51 33.44 -9.79
N LEU A 23 5.38 33.03 -8.86
CA LEU A 23 5.54 31.64 -8.47
C LEU A 23 4.95 31.47 -7.08
N SER A 24 3.95 30.60 -6.96
CA SER A 24 3.42 30.18 -5.66
C SER A 24 3.64 28.68 -5.54
N ARG A 25 4.25 28.27 -4.42
CA ARG A 25 4.46 26.86 -4.10
C ARG A 25 3.50 26.47 -2.99
N ASP A 26 2.74 25.43 -3.19
CA ASP A 26 1.92 24.85 -2.13
C ASP A 26 2.71 23.81 -1.30
N GLU A 27 2.13 23.43 -0.16
CA GLU A 27 2.68 22.38 0.72
C GLU A 27 2.75 21.00 0.03
N THR A 28 2.03 20.83 -1.07
CA THR A 28 2.00 19.59 -1.85
C THR A 28 3.16 19.50 -2.86
N GLY A 29 3.96 20.57 -2.98
CA GLY A 29 5.09 20.64 -3.91
C GLY A 29 4.68 21.02 -5.32
N VAL A 30 3.44 21.46 -5.54
CA VAL A 30 3.00 22.03 -6.81
C VAL A 30 3.39 23.50 -6.82
N VAL A 31 4.16 23.88 -7.84
CA VAL A 31 4.44 25.28 -8.15
C VAL A 31 3.45 25.73 -9.21
N ARG A 32 2.59 26.66 -8.83
CA ARG A 32 1.70 27.38 -9.72
C ARG A 32 2.44 28.60 -10.25
N ILE A 33 2.68 28.59 -11.56
CA ILE A 33 3.35 29.62 -12.34
C ILE A 33 2.26 30.48 -12.99
N ARG A 34 2.23 31.77 -12.67
CA ARG A 34 1.37 32.75 -13.33
C ARG A 34 2.23 33.77 -14.06
N VAL A 35 2.11 33.80 -15.38
CA VAL A 35 2.75 34.82 -16.24
C VAL A 35 1.74 35.91 -16.50
N ALA A 36 1.99 37.10 -15.96
CA ALA A 36 1.24 38.30 -16.26
C ALA A 36 1.84 38.96 -17.50
N TRP A 37 1.01 39.19 -18.51
CA TRP A 37 1.41 39.85 -19.76
C TRP A 37 1.05 41.33 -19.69
N ARG A 38 1.84 42.19 -20.36
CA ARG A 38 1.56 43.64 -20.39
C ARG A 38 0.20 44.00 -21.01
N GLY A 39 -0.38 43.09 -21.79
CA GLY A 39 -1.75 43.22 -22.33
C GLY A 39 -2.87 42.80 -21.35
N GLY A 40 -2.58 42.57 -20.07
CA GLY A 40 -3.57 42.19 -19.06
C GLY A 40 -3.94 40.70 -19.03
N LEU A 41 -3.51 39.92 -20.02
CA LEU A 41 -3.68 38.47 -20.02
C LEU A 41 -2.85 37.83 -18.89
N VAL A 42 -3.37 36.74 -18.31
CA VAL A 42 -2.62 35.89 -17.37
C VAL A 42 -2.60 34.47 -17.91
N SER A 43 -1.40 33.91 -18.08
CA SER A 43 -1.22 32.49 -18.37
C SER A 43 -0.85 31.74 -17.11
N GLU A 44 -1.56 30.65 -16.81
CA GLU A 44 -1.32 29.82 -15.63
C GLU A 44 -0.83 28.42 -16.02
N ARG A 45 0.18 27.92 -15.30
CA ARG A 45 0.67 26.55 -15.43
C ARG A 45 1.04 26.00 -14.07
N SER A 46 0.63 24.76 -13.79
CA SER A 46 1.01 24.07 -12.56
C SER A 46 2.01 22.97 -12.88
N ILE A 47 3.12 22.93 -12.13
CA ILE A 47 4.14 21.88 -12.24
C ILE A 47 4.39 21.25 -10.87
N GLY A 48 4.57 19.93 -10.83
CA GLY A 48 5.02 19.23 -9.61
C GLY A 48 6.52 19.34 -9.48
N VAL A 49 7.01 19.88 -8.36
CA VAL A 49 8.44 20.00 -8.05
C VAL A 49 8.78 19.04 -6.90
N PRO A 50 9.93 18.33 -6.95
CA PRO A 50 10.36 17.48 -5.85
C PRO A 50 10.39 18.25 -4.53
N ILE A 51 9.77 17.68 -3.51
CA ILE A 51 9.80 18.19 -2.14
C ILE A 51 10.69 17.31 -1.28
N VAL A 52 11.40 17.93 -0.34
CA VAL A 52 12.32 17.22 0.56
C VAL A 52 11.55 16.19 1.38
N THR A 53 10.32 16.51 1.80
CA THR A 53 9.46 15.62 2.59
C THR A 53 7.98 16.05 2.51
N ILE A 54 7.05 15.10 2.51
CA ILE A 54 5.61 15.33 2.82
C ILE A 54 5.28 14.97 4.26
N ARG A 55 6.29 14.75 5.12
CA ARG A 55 6.08 14.18 6.44
C ARG A 55 5.11 15.03 7.27
N ASP A 56 4.17 14.36 7.93
CA ASP A 56 3.15 14.93 8.80
C ASP A 56 2.17 15.89 8.10
N THR A 57 2.18 15.91 6.76
CA THR A 57 1.16 16.60 5.94
C THR A 57 -0.10 15.74 5.78
N GLU A 58 -1.20 16.38 5.42
CA GLU A 58 -2.45 15.69 5.06
C GLU A 58 -2.26 14.68 3.92
N ARG A 59 -1.40 15.00 2.95
CA ARG A 59 -1.05 14.09 1.87
C ARG A 59 -0.38 12.81 2.37
N GLU A 60 0.54 12.90 3.33
CA GLU A 60 1.12 11.69 3.93
C GLU A 60 0.02 10.89 4.65
N ARG A 61 -0.84 11.55 5.43
CA ARG A 61 -1.94 10.86 6.12
C ARG A 61 -2.84 10.11 5.15
N SER A 62 -3.21 10.74 4.02
CA SER A 62 -4.02 10.10 2.97
C SER A 62 -3.33 8.88 2.36
N VAL A 63 -2.05 9.01 1.98
CA VAL A 63 -1.26 7.89 1.44
C VAL A 63 -1.14 6.76 2.47
N MET A 64 -0.84 7.08 3.74
CA MET A 64 -0.69 6.08 4.80
C MET A 64 -2.01 5.39 5.15
N ALA A 65 -3.13 6.11 5.15
CA ALA A 65 -4.46 5.53 5.31
C ALA A 65 -4.77 4.57 4.17
N ARG A 66 -4.43 4.96 2.93
CA ARG A 66 -4.63 4.10 1.76
C ARG A 66 -3.76 2.84 1.82
N ILE A 67 -2.47 2.98 2.15
CA ILE A 67 -1.57 1.85 2.35
C ILE A 67 -2.12 0.91 3.44
N ARG A 68 -2.62 1.44 4.56
CA ARG A 68 -3.20 0.62 5.64
C ARG A 68 -4.39 -0.20 5.13
N ASN A 69 -5.32 0.42 4.40
CA ASN A 69 -6.47 -0.26 3.85
C ASN A 69 -6.06 -1.38 2.88
N LEU A 70 -5.10 -1.13 1.99
CA LEU A 70 -4.62 -2.13 1.03
C LEU A 70 -3.84 -3.27 1.71
N VAL A 71 -3.12 -2.97 2.80
CA VAL A 71 -2.48 -4.01 3.64
C VAL A 71 -3.54 -4.87 4.34
N ASP A 72 -4.62 -4.25 4.84
CA ASP A 72 -5.71 -4.98 5.50
C ASP A 72 -6.50 -5.86 4.53
N THR A 73 -6.55 -5.53 3.23
CA THR A 73 -7.08 -6.43 2.19
C THR A 73 -6.08 -7.50 1.72
N GLY A 74 -4.89 -7.56 2.31
CA GLY A 74 -3.90 -8.60 2.05
C GLY A 74 -2.96 -8.37 0.85
N GLN A 75 -3.00 -7.18 0.23
CA GLN A 75 -2.17 -6.89 -0.93
C GLN A 75 -0.67 -6.85 -0.59
N ASP A 76 0.17 -7.23 -1.55
CA ASP A 76 1.63 -7.09 -1.46
C ASP A 76 2.12 -5.68 -1.78
N ASP A 77 3.38 -5.42 -1.41
CA ASP A 77 3.94 -4.07 -1.53
C ASP A 77 4.03 -3.64 -3.02
N ALA A 78 4.05 -4.58 -3.96
CA ALA A 78 4.03 -4.31 -5.40
C ALA A 78 2.63 -3.91 -5.88
N ALA A 79 1.61 -4.70 -5.54
CA ALA A 79 0.20 -4.39 -5.83
C ALA A 79 -0.22 -3.07 -5.16
N ILE A 80 0.23 -2.81 -3.92
CA ILE A 80 0.01 -1.52 -3.25
C ILE A 80 0.62 -0.37 -4.04
N ALA A 81 1.86 -0.51 -4.51
CA ALA A 81 2.52 0.53 -5.30
C ALA A 81 1.76 0.83 -6.60
N GLU A 82 1.35 -0.21 -7.32
CA GLU A 82 0.51 -0.08 -8.52
C GLU A 82 -0.82 0.61 -8.22
N HIS A 83 -1.49 0.21 -7.14
CA HIS A 83 -2.78 0.77 -6.75
C HIS A 83 -2.65 2.27 -6.43
N LEU A 84 -1.63 2.66 -5.68
CA LEU A 84 -1.35 4.07 -5.38
C LEU A 84 -1.08 4.88 -6.65
N ASN A 85 -0.29 4.34 -7.58
CA ASN A 85 0.00 5.00 -8.86
C ASN A 85 -1.25 5.16 -9.72
N ARG A 86 -2.11 4.13 -9.77
CA ARG A 86 -3.37 4.14 -10.52
C ARG A 86 -4.35 5.17 -9.96
N GLU A 87 -4.36 5.37 -8.64
CA GLU A 87 -5.16 6.39 -7.96
C GLU A 87 -4.57 7.81 -8.07
N GLY A 88 -3.44 7.98 -8.76
CA GLY A 88 -2.83 9.30 -8.98
C GLY A 88 -2.01 9.82 -7.80
N TYR A 89 -1.78 9.01 -6.75
CA TYR A 89 -0.85 9.39 -5.70
C TYR A 89 0.57 9.47 -6.26
N ARG A 90 1.34 10.44 -5.77
CA ARG A 90 2.77 10.57 -6.10
C ARG A 90 3.65 10.50 -4.85
N PRO A 91 4.86 9.95 -4.94
CA PRO A 91 5.84 10.03 -3.85
C PRO A 91 6.41 11.45 -3.69
N CYS A 92 7.15 11.72 -2.61
CA CYS A 92 7.87 12.99 -2.41
C CYS A 92 8.95 13.22 -3.47
N ARG A 93 9.63 12.13 -3.83
CA ARG A 93 10.75 12.07 -4.76
C ARG A 93 10.45 10.98 -5.78
N GLY A 94 10.75 11.25 -7.04
CA GLY A 94 10.44 10.37 -8.15
C GLY A 94 9.04 10.58 -8.72
N THR A 95 8.74 9.89 -9.81
CA THR A 95 7.53 10.06 -10.60
C THR A 95 6.41 9.09 -10.19
N ALA A 96 6.76 7.93 -9.62
CA ALA A 96 5.83 6.86 -9.25
C ALA A 96 6.27 6.14 -7.97
N PHE A 97 5.31 5.56 -7.25
CA PHE A 97 5.57 4.64 -6.15
C PHE A 97 6.20 3.36 -6.67
N THR A 98 7.23 2.90 -5.96
CA THR A 98 7.86 1.60 -6.15
C THR A 98 7.63 0.74 -4.91
N PRO A 99 7.76 -0.60 -5.00
CA PRO A 99 7.62 -1.48 -3.84
C PRO A 99 8.55 -1.08 -2.69
N GLY A 100 9.79 -0.66 -3.00
CA GLY A 100 10.75 -0.20 -2.00
C GLY A 100 10.30 1.08 -1.26
N ILE A 101 9.63 2.00 -1.95
CA ILE A 101 9.03 3.19 -1.31
C ILE A 101 7.92 2.76 -0.35
N VAL A 102 7.05 1.85 -0.79
CA VAL A 102 5.94 1.33 0.05
C VAL A 102 6.48 0.64 1.29
N VAL A 103 7.47 -0.25 1.16
CA VAL A 103 8.12 -0.93 2.31
C VAL A 103 8.67 0.09 3.31
N LYS A 104 9.35 1.13 2.82
CA LYS A 104 9.94 2.17 3.68
C LYS A 104 8.86 2.96 4.43
N LEU A 105 7.78 3.35 3.75
CA LEU A 105 6.65 4.06 4.36
C LEU A 105 5.94 3.18 5.40
N ARG A 106 5.65 1.93 5.02
CA ARG A 106 5.00 0.92 5.87
C ARG A 106 5.79 0.72 7.17
N ARG A 107 7.10 0.48 7.08
CA ARG A 107 7.98 0.32 8.25
C ARG A 107 8.06 1.57 9.11
N ARG A 108 8.20 2.76 8.50
CA ARG A 108 8.27 4.03 9.22
C ARG A 108 7.06 4.27 10.13
N ARG A 109 5.86 3.94 9.66
CA ARG A 109 4.61 4.11 10.41
C ARG A 109 4.12 2.83 11.08
N GLN A 110 4.99 1.82 11.19
CA GLN A 110 4.71 0.53 11.83
C GLN A 110 3.42 -0.15 11.34
N ILE A 111 3.12 -0.01 10.05
CA ILE A 111 2.00 -0.74 9.43
C ILE A 111 2.44 -2.20 9.26
N LEU A 112 1.91 -3.07 10.10
CA LEU A 112 2.27 -4.49 10.13
C LEU A 112 1.48 -5.27 9.05
N LYS A 113 2.13 -6.27 8.46
CA LYS A 113 1.52 -7.15 7.45
C LYS A 113 1.69 -8.62 7.82
N GLY A 114 0.66 -9.43 7.55
CA GLY A 114 0.79 -10.87 7.56
C GLY A 114 1.25 -11.43 8.92
N LEU A 115 2.22 -12.35 8.87
CA LEU A 115 2.82 -12.97 10.05
C LEU A 115 3.50 -11.97 11.01
N GLU A 116 3.92 -10.78 10.55
CA GLU A 116 4.47 -9.74 11.44
C GLU A 116 3.43 -9.29 12.48
N ARG A 117 2.15 -9.31 12.13
CA ARG A 117 1.02 -8.98 13.03
C ARG A 117 0.91 -9.99 14.16
N LEU A 118 0.93 -11.28 13.81
CA LEU A 118 0.89 -12.39 14.78
C LEU A 118 2.10 -12.36 15.71
N ARG A 119 3.31 -12.12 15.17
CA ARG A 119 4.54 -12.02 15.98
C ARG A 119 4.52 -10.86 16.97
N ARG A 120 3.80 -9.79 16.65
CA ARG A 120 3.59 -8.61 17.52
C ARG A 120 2.44 -8.79 18.51
N GLY A 121 1.76 -9.94 18.50
CA GLY A 121 0.71 -10.28 19.48
C GLY A 121 -0.72 -9.98 19.02
N GLU A 122 -0.93 -9.62 17.75
CA GLU A 122 -2.29 -9.48 17.22
C GLU A 122 -2.99 -10.84 17.19
N ARG A 123 -4.19 -10.92 17.78
CA ARG A 123 -4.98 -12.16 17.80
C ARG A 123 -5.90 -12.22 16.59
N PRO A 124 -5.73 -13.21 15.70
CA PRO A 124 -6.59 -13.35 14.54
C PRO A 124 -8.01 -13.78 14.96
N PRO A 125 -9.01 -13.59 14.07
CA PRO A 125 -10.38 -14.02 14.32
C PRO A 125 -10.51 -15.54 14.45
N GLY A 126 -9.64 -16.30 13.78
CA GLY A 126 -9.56 -17.76 13.84
C GLY A 126 -8.48 -18.29 14.81
N TYR A 127 -8.45 -19.61 15.03
CA TYR A 127 -7.31 -20.29 15.63
C TYR A 127 -6.19 -20.42 14.59
N THR A 128 -4.97 -20.06 14.96
CA THR A 128 -3.78 -20.38 14.17
C THR A 128 -3.53 -21.90 14.19
N GLY A 129 -2.77 -22.43 13.23
CA GLY A 129 -2.38 -23.84 13.25
C GLY A 129 -1.67 -24.25 14.56
N ARG A 130 -0.89 -23.34 15.18
CA ARG A 130 -0.24 -23.61 16.47
C ARG A 130 -1.26 -23.71 17.61
N GLU A 131 -2.23 -22.79 17.66
CA GLU A 131 -3.31 -22.83 18.66
C GLU A 131 -4.20 -24.05 18.47
N MET A 132 -4.56 -24.38 17.24
CA MET A 132 -5.34 -25.58 16.93
C MET A 132 -4.61 -26.83 17.39
N ALA A 133 -3.30 -26.94 17.15
CA ALA A 133 -2.47 -28.05 17.61
C ALA A 133 -2.50 -28.19 19.14
N GLY A 134 -2.43 -27.08 19.87
CA GLY A 134 -2.60 -27.03 21.32
C GLY A 134 -3.98 -27.53 21.78
N LEU A 135 -5.06 -27.12 21.11
CA LEU A 135 -6.43 -27.52 21.45
C LEU A 135 -6.69 -29.03 21.27
N ILE A 136 -6.01 -29.67 20.31
CA ILE A 136 -6.14 -31.11 20.05
C ILE A 136 -5.02 -31.96 20.67
N GLY A 137 -4.06 -31.31 21.35
CA GLY A 137 -2.93 -31.95 22.02
C GLY A 137 -2.02 -32.70 21.04
N ILE A 138 -1.57 -32.04 19.98
CA ILE A 138 -0.63 -32.60 18.99
C ILE A 138 0.46 -31.57 18.68
N ASP A 139 1.59 -32.02 18.16
CA ASP A 139 2.62 -31.14 17.62
C ASP A 139 2.12 -30.36 16.38
N PRO A 140 2.41 -29.05 16.24
CA PRO A 140 2.00 -28.24 15.09
C PRO A 140 2.44 -28.80 13.73
N SER A 141 3.55 -29.52 13.64
CA SER A 141 4.01 -30.17 12.40
C SER A 141 3.00 -31.16 11.84
N TRP A 142 2.17 -31.78 12.70
CA TRP A 142 1.11 -32.67 12.25
C TRP A 142 0.06 -31.93 11.43
N ILE A 143 -0.36 -30.74 11.87
CA ILE A 143 -1.33 -29.91 11.15
C ILE A 143 -0.75 -29.48 9.81
N PHE A 144 0.48 -28.94 9.78
CA PHE A 144 1.12 -28.53 8.53
C PHE A 144 1.30 -29.70 7.55
N ARG A 145 1.65 -30.89 8.04
CA ARG A 145 1.76 -32.10 7.22
C ARG A 145 0.40 -32.50 6.62
N LYS A 146 -0.70 -32.36 7.36
CA LYS A 146 -2.05 -32.67 6.89
C LYS A 146 -2.55 -31.65 5.87
N ILE A 147 -2.23 -30.36 6.05
CA ILE A 147 -2.49 -29.31 5.06
C ILE A 147 -1.71 -29.59 3.77
N ASN A 148 -0.40 -29.87 3.86
CA ASN A 148 0.43 -30.16 2.68
C ASN A 148 0.00 -31.42 1.93
N ARG A 149 -0.61 -32.40 2.61
CA ARG A 149 -1.20 -33.61 2.00
C ARG A 149 -2.63 -33.40 1.47
N GLY A 150 -3.20 -32.20 1.57
CA GLY A 150 -4.57 -31.91 1.14
C GLY A 150 -5.68 -32.52 2.02
N GLN A 151 -5.33 -33.08 3.18
CA GLN A 151 -6.29 -33.68 4.13
C GLN A 151 -6.99 -32.63 4.98
N ILE A 152 -6.40 -31.44 5.09
CA ILE A 152 -7.04 -30.25 5.64
C ILE A 152 -7.05 -29.21 4.53
N LEU A 153 -8.24 -28.89 4.03
CA LEU A 153 -8.45 -27.81 3.07
C LEU A 153 -8.80 -26.54 3.82
N LEU A 154 -7.91 -25.56 3.73
CA LEU A 154 -8.03 -24.24 4.32
C LEU A 154 -7.48 -23.22 3.33
N GLU A 155 -8.24 -22.16 3.08
CA GLU A 155 -7.70 -21.02 2.38
C GLU A 155 -6.71 -20.26 3.28
N LYS A 156 -5.70 -19.65 2.65
CA LYS A 156 -4.80 -18.76 3.38
C LYS A 156 -5.53 -17.44 3.55
N ASP A 157 -5.63 -16.99 4.79
CA ASP A 157 -6.15 -15.67 5.08
C ASP A 157 -5.24 -14.62 4.41
N ALA A 158 -5.80 -13.80 3.51
CA ALA A 158 -5.05 -12.82 2.75
C ALA A 158 -4.38 -11.76 3.65
N ARG A 159 -4.97 -11.46 4.81
CA ARG A 159 -4.50 -10.45 5.75
C ARG A 159 -3.32 -10.95 6.60
N TYR A 160 -3.37 -12.20 7.06
CA TYR A 160 -2.34 -12.80 7.91
C TYR A 160 -1.31 -13.65 7.15
N GLY A 161 -1.63 -14.10 5.93
CA GLY A 161 -0.78 -14.95 5.11
C GLY A 161 -0.63 -16.38 5.64
N CYS A 162 -1.50 -16.80 6.57
CA CYS A 162 -1.53 -18.14 7.14
C CYS A 162 -2.97 -18.68 7.18
N SER A 163 -3.11 -20.01 7.23
CA SER A 163 -4.41 -20.65 7.40
C SER A 163 -4.96 -20.41 8.81
N LEU A 164 -6.19 -19.93 8.89
CA LEU A 164 -6.92 -19.69 10.13
C LEU A 164 -8.11 -20.65 10.23
N PHE A 165 -8.21 -21.36 11.35
CA PHE A 165 -9.33 -22.25 11.62
C PHE A 165 -10.47 -21.45 12.27
N PRO A 166 -11.74 -21.66 11.90
CA PRO A 166 -12.85 -21.00 12.57
C PRO A 166 -12.87 -21.26 14.09
N LYS A 167 -13.15 -20.25 14.91
CA LYS A 167 -13.25 -20.39 16.38
C LYS A 167 -14.59 -21.01 16.80
N THR A 168 -14.85 -22.23 16.33
CA THR A 168 -16.07 -22.97 16.70
C THR A 168 -15.73 -24.29 17.39
N ARG A 169 -16.62 -24.75 18.29
CA ARG A 169 -16.48 -26.07 18.91
C ARG A 169 -16.51 -27.20 17.87
N SER A 170 -17.34 -27.04 16.84
CA SER A 170 -17.43 -27.97 15.70
C SER A 170 -16.08 -28.15 14.99
N THR A 171 -15.33 -27.07 14.77
CA THR A 171 -13.98 -27.13 14.16
C THR A 171 -13.02 -27.98 15.00
N VAL A 172 -13.02 -27.79 16.32
CA VAL A 172 -12.18 -28.59 17.23
C VAL A 172 -12.59 -30.06 17.22
N ASP A 173 -13.89 -30.34 17.18
CA ASP A 173 -14.41 -31.72 17.15
C ASP A 173 -14.12 -32.43 15.83
N GLN A 174 -14.22 -31.72 14.70
CA GLN A 174 -13.82 -32.23 13.39
C GLN A 174 -12.31 -32.54 13.35
N MET A 175 -11.48 -31.66 13.92
CA MET A 175 -10.04 -31.91 14.05
C MET A 175 -9.73 -33.10 14.96
N LYS A 176 -10.49 -33.30 16.05
CA LYS A 176 -10.39 -34.51 16.89
C LYS A 176 -10.81 -35.78 16.14
N LYS A 177 -11.86 -35.72 15.30
CA LYS A 177 -12.28 -36.84 14.45
C LYS A 177 -11.24 -37.19 13.38
N LEU A 178 -10.58 -36.17 12.79
CA LEU A 178 -9.45 -36.37 11.88
C LEU A 178 -8.26 -37.01 12.60
N LYS A 179 -7.96 -36.59 13.84
CA LYS A 179 -6.94 -37.20 14.69
C LYS A 179 -7.24 -38.68 14.96
N SER A 180 -8.49 -39.01 15.27
CA SER A 180 -8.91 -40.39 15.56
C SER A 180 -9.11 -41.26 14.31
N GLY A 181 -8.81 -40.74 13.11
CA GLY A 181 -8.99 -41.46 11.83
C GLY A 181 -10.45 -41.68 11.42
N LYS A 182 -11.42 -41.05 12.11
CA LYS A 182 -12.86 -41.18 11.79
C LYS A 182 -13.26 -40.44 10.52
N VAL A 183 -12.43 -39.48 10.11
CA VAL A 183 -12.62 -38.66 8.91
C VAL A 183 -11.28 -38.59 8.19
N LEU A 184 -11.27 -38.77 6.88
CA LEU A 184 -10.05 -38.77 6.05
C LEU A 184 -9.67 -37.37 5.57
N GLN A 185 -10.65 -36.47 5.47
CA GLN A 185 -10.47 -35.11 4.96
C GLN A 185 -11.45 -34.14 5.64
N VAL A 186 -10.97 -32.96 6.01
CA VAL A 186 -11.81 -31.87 6.55
C VAL A 186 -11.57 -30.61 5.73
N SER A 187 -12.66 -29.87 5.47
CA SER A 187 -12.63 -28.61 4.75
C SER A 187 -13.25 -27.53 5.62
N PHE A 188 -12.61 -26.39 5.70
CA PHE A 188 -13.09 -25.23 6.43
C PHE A 188 -13.14 -24.02 5.48
N PRO A 189 -14.16 -23.15 5.64
CA PRO A 189 -14.20 -21.87 4.94
C PRO A 189 -13.11 -20.92 5.45
#